data_AF-U2MHW6-F1
#
_entry.id   AF-U2MHW6-F1
#
_cell.length_a   1.000
_cell.length_b   1.000
_cell.length_c   1.000
_cell.angle_alpha   90.00
_cell.angle_beta   90.00
_cell.angle_gamma   90.00
#
_symmetry.space_group_name_H-M   'P 1'
#
loop_
_entity.id
_entity.type
_entity.pdbx_description
1 polymer ?
#
loop_
_entity_poly.entity_id
_entity_poly.type
_entity_poly.pdbx_seq_one_letter_code
_entity_poly.pdbx_strand_id
1 'polypeptide(L)'
;MADFAFKQFVIHQDRCAMKVGTDGVLLGSWAAGGRRILDIGTGTGLIALMMAQRFPAACLTAIDIEHDACVQARLNVMCSAFTGIDVQEVSLQDFTRRWRADSKANELALKYDSIVSNPPFFVNALKSNDEKRTMARHNDSLSYRDLFCCAAELLADGGVFSVVIPADCLASFISESYVYGLFLHRKYAVRTVTHKPPKRYLLSFSNLPPVAEDVREVYLMDEKGERSAWYAEMTRAFYVK
;
A
#
# COMPACT_ATOMS: atom_id res chain seq x y z
N MET A 1 -4.32 25.37 2.00
CA MET A 1 -4.90 24.02 1.79
C MET A 1 -4.85 23.30 3.13
N ALA A 2 -5.80 22.42 3.43
CA ALA A 2 -5.90 21.79 4.76
C ALA A 2 -4.95 20.60 4.88
N ASP A 3 -3.98 20.73 5.78
CA ASP A 3 -3.14 19.63 6.26
C ASP A 3 -4.01 18.60 7.01
N PHE A 4 -3.58 17.34 7.01
CA PHE A 4 -4.26 16.29 7.77
C PHE A 4 -3.48 15.94 9.03
N ALA A 5 -4.03 16.24 10.20
CA ALA A 5 -3.37 15.98 11.48
C ALA A 5 -3.74 14.61 12.06
N PHE A 6 -2.73 13.79 12.33
CA PHE A 6 -2.81 12.63 13.21
C PHE A 6 -2.26 12.99 14.60
N LYS A 7 -2.41 12.08 15.56
CA LYS A 7 -1.92 12.27 16.94
C LYS A 7 -0.42 12.56 17.03
N GLN A 8 0.39 11.96 16.15
CA GLN A 8 1.85 11.99 16.26
C GLN A 8 2.55 12.65 15.07
N PHE A 9 1.83 12.91 13.97
CA PHE A 9 2.39 13.51 12.76
C PHE A 9 1.32 14.23 11.96
N VAL A 10 1.75 15.10 11.06
CA VAL A 10 0.89 15.84 10.14
C VAL A 10 1.26 15.44 8.71
N ILE A 11 0.26 15.33 7.85
CA ILE A 11 0.44 15.13 6.42
C ILE A 11 0.14 16.42 5.68
N HIS A 12 1.20 17.00 5.12
CA HIS A 12 1.14 18.00 4.07
C HIS A 12 0.95 17.28 2.72
N GLN A 13 0.12 17.87 1.85
CA GLN A 13 -0.37 17.21 0.64
C GLN A 13 -0.65 18.21 -0.49
N ASP A 14 0.06 19.34 -0.48
CA ASP A 14 -0.06 20.39 -1.49
C ASP A 14 0.61 20.03 -2.82
N ARG A 15 1.51 19.04 -2.81
CA ARG A 15 2.29 18.62 -3.99
C ARG A 15 1.93 17.23 -4.53
N CYS A 16 0.95 16.55 -3.95
CA CYS A 16 0.53 15.22 -4.41
C CYS A 16 -0.81 15.27 -5.15
N ALA A 17 -0.92 14.52 -6.25
CA ALA A 17 -2.19 14.35 -6.96
C ALA A 17 -3.25 13.65 -6.09
N MET A 18 -2.84 12.66 -5.29
CA MET A 18 -3.72 11.95 -4.36
C MET A 18 -3.58 12.49 -2.93
N LYS A 19 -4.70 12.95 -2.37
CA LYS A 19 -4.83 13.42 -0.98
C LYS A 19 -5.01 12.26 -0.01
N VAL A 20 -4.87 12.52 1.28
CA VAL A 20 -5.18 11.58 2.36
C VAL A 20 -6.61 11.06 2.19
N GLY A 21 -6.71 9.79 1.82
CA GLY A 21 -7.95 9.07 1.65
C GLY A 21 -8.14 8.00 2.72
N THR A 22 -9.38 7.52 2.87
CA THR A 22 -9.70 6.43 3.78
C THR A 22 -8.89 5.17 3.49
N ASP A 23 -8.51 4.92 2.23
CA ASP A 23 -7.80 3.70 1.83
C ASP A 23 -6.38 3.65 2.40
N GLY A 24 -5.65 4.77 2.34
CA GLY A 24 -4.32 4.86 2.95
C GLY A 24 -4.37 4.68 4.47
N VAL A 25 -5.38 5.26 5.14
CA VAL A 25 -5.56 5.08 6.59
C VAL A 25 -5.94 3.64 6.93
N LEU A 26 -6.84 3.03 6.17
CA LEU A 26 -7.23 1.63 6.35
C LEU A 26 -6.02 0.70 6.17
N LEU A 27 -5.28 0.86 5.08
CA LEU A 27 -4.13 0.01 4.81
C LEU A 27 -3.02 0.22 5.85
N GLY A 28 -2.65 1.47 6.14
CA GLY A 28 -1.61 1.79 7.12
C GLY A 28 -1.94 1.33 8.55
N SER A 29 -3.22 1.19 8.89
CA SER A 29 -3.65 0.65 10.19
C SER A 29 -3.81 -0.88 10.21
N TRP A 30 -4.09 -1.50 9.07
CA TRP A 30 -4.42 -2.92 8.96
C TRP A 30 -3.26 -3.83 8.53
N ALA A 31 -2.33 -3.31 7.72
CA ALA A 31 -1.24 -4.08 7.12
C ALA A 31 -0.38 -4.77 8.18
N ALA A 32 0.21 -5.92 7.82
CA ALA A 32 1.26 -6.54 8.62
C ALA A 32 2.49 -5.61 8.69
N GLY A 33 3.34 -5.79 9.70
CA GLY A 33 4.62 -5.08 9.80
C GLY A 33 5.79 -6.04 9.81
N GLY A 34 6.92 -5.55 10.28
CA GLY A 34 8.15 -6.33 10.39
C GLY A 34 9.34 -5.41 10.65
N ARG A 35 10.55 -5.94 10.50
CA ARG A 35 11.79 -5.15 10.63
C ARG A 35 12.13 -4.41 9.35
N ARG A 36 11.77 -4.94 8.19
CA ARG A 36 11.97 -4.30 6.88
C ARG A 36 10.65 -4.18 6.14
N ILE A 37 10.26 -2.94 5.84
CA ILE A 37 8.97 -2.64 5.23
C ILE A 37 9.20 -1.85 3.94
N LEU A 38 8.53 -2.24 2.85
CA LEU A 38 8.53 -1.52 1.59
C LEU A 38 7.15 -0.92 1.34
N ASP A 39 7.06 0.40 1.16
CA ASP A 39 5.84 1.11 0.75
C ASP A 39 5.93 1.48 -0.74
N ILE A 40 5.12 0.83 -1.58
CA ILE A 40 5.11 0.99 -3.04
C ILE A 40 4.01 1.98 -3.43
N GLY A 41 4.41 3.09 -4.05
CA GLY A 41 3.51 4.20 -4.39
C GLY A 41 3.20 5.02 -3.14
N THR A 42 4.26 5.46 -2.44
CA THR A 42 4.13 6.07 -1.12
C THR A 42 3.33 7.38 -1.12
N GLY A 43 3.25 8.08 -2.26
CA GLY A 43 2.50 9.32 -2.40
C GLY A 43 2.97 10.38 -1.41
N THR A 44 2.10 10.77 -0.49
CA THR A 44 2.41 11.72 0.58
C THR A 44 3.30 11.16 1.70
N GLY A 45 3.65 9.87 1.67
CA GLY A 45 4.32 9.19 2.78
C GLY A 45 3.37 8.76 3.91
N LEU A 46 2.05 8.87 3.72
CA LEU A 46 1.05 8.55 4.73
C LEU A 46 1.22 7.13 5.29
N ILE A 47 1.29 6.13 4.42
CA ILE A 47 1.37 4.73 4.85
C ILE A 47 2.72 4.49 5.51
N ALA A 48 3.84 4.93 4.92
CA ALA A 48 5.16 4.86 5.52
C ALA A 48 5.20 5.44 6.95
N LEU A 49 4.62 6.63 7.18
CA LEU A 49 4.55 7.25 8.51
C LEU A 49 3.66 6.47 9.48
N MET A 50 2.51 5.96 9.02
CA MET A 50 1.64 5.12 9.85
C MET A 50 2.34 3.81 10.26
N MET A 51 3.10 3.23 9.34
CA MET A 51 3.86 2.00 9.58
C MET A 51 5.03 2.26 10.53
N ALA A 52 5.74 3.38 10.40
CA ALA A 52 6.78 3.78 11.35
C ALA A 52 6.23 4.01 12.77
N GLN A 53 5.03 4.60 12.90
CA GLN A 53 4.36 4.73 14.19
C GLN A 53 4.01 3.37 14.81
N ARG A 54 3.54 2.42 14.02
CA ARG A 54 3.14 1.08 14.49
C ARG A 54 4.33 0.16 14.76
N PHE A 55 5.43 0.35 14.03
CA PHE A 55 6.62 -0.49 14.08
C PHE A 55 7.87 0.38 14.26
N PRO A 56 8.13 0.92 15.46
CA PRO A 56 9.21 1.89 15.70
C PRO A 56 10.63 1.37 15.42
N ALA A 57 10.81 0.05 15.38
CA ALA A 57 12.09 -0.60 15.08
C ALA A 57 12.25 -0.99 13.60
N ALA A 58 11.28 -0.65 12.75
CA ALA A 58 11.33 -0.96 11.33
C ALA A 58 12.27 -0.04 10.56
N CYS A 59 12.96 -0.59 9.59
CA CYS A 59 13.59 0.13 8.50
C CYS A 59 12.61 0.15 7.33
N LEU A 60 12.11 1.33 6.96
CA LEU A 60 11.15 1.52 5.89
C LEU A 60 11.83 2.07 4.65
N THR A 61 11.56 1.46 3.50
CA THR A 61 11.83 2.05 2.20
C THR A 61 10.49 2.44 1.59
N ALA A 62 10.36 3.69 1.15
CA ALA A 62 9.16 4.23 0.55
C ALA A 62 9.51 4.67 -0.88
N ILE A 63 8.88 4.08 -1.88
CA ILE A 63 9.19 4.37 -3.28
C ILE A 63 8.01 5.02 -3.98
N ASP A 64 8.30 5.99 -4.83
CA ASP A 64 7.34 6.56 -5.78
C ASP A 64 8.05 6.92 -7.09
N ILE A 65 7.30 6.95 -8.19
CA ILE A 65 7.82 7.42 -9.48
C ILE A 65 7.62 8.93 -9.65
N GLU A 66 6.65 9.51 -8.94
CA GLU A 66 6.37 10.94 -9.05
C GLU A 66 7.31 11.76 -8.16
N HIS A 67 8.09 12.64 -8.80
CA HIS A 67 9.03 13.55 -8.13
C HIS A 67 8.37 14.36 -7.01
N ASP A 68 7.26 15.04 -7.32
CA ASP A 68 6.58 15.92 -6.36
C ASP A 68 6.01 15.14 -5.16
N ALA A 69 5.57 13.88 -5.39
CA ALA A 69 5.16 12.99 -4.31
C ALA A 69 6.34 12.61 -3.41
N CYS A 70 7.48 12.24 -3.99
CA CYS A 70 8.70 11.96 -3.21
C CYS A 70 9.16 13.18 -2.41
N VAL A 71 9.11 14.38 -2.99
CA VAL A 71 9.43 15.62 -2.29
C VAL A 71 8.47 15.85 -1.11
N GLN A 72 7.17 15.67 -1.31
CA GLN A 72 6.17 15.79 -0.26
C GLN A 72 6.39 14.76 0.87
N ALA A 73 6.63 13.50 0.51
CA ALA A 73 6.87 12.43 1.46
C ALA A 73 8.11 12.71 2.31
N ARG A 74 9.22 13.14 1.70
CA ARG A 74 10.43 13.55 2.44
C ARG A 74 10.15 14.68 3.42
N LEU A 75 9.38 15.70 3.02
CA LEU A 75 8.99 16.80 3.90
C LEU A 75 8.15 16.30 5.08
N ASN A 76 7.15 15.45 4.83
CA ASN A 76 6.33 14.89 5.91
C ASN A 76 7.13 14.01 6.86
N VAL A 77 8.09 13.23 6.35
CA VAL A 77 9.03 12.45 7.17
C VAL A 77 9.89 13.37 8.04
N MET A 78 10.50 14.40 7.44
CA MET A 78 11.33 15.38 8.15
C MET A 78 10.56 16.16 9.23
N CYS A 79 9.28 16.45 9.01
CA CYS A 79 8.43 17.14 9.98
C CYS A 79 7.88 16.21 11.07
N SER A 80 8.09 14.90 10.96
CA SER A 80 7.65 13.91 11.96
C SER A 80 8.75 13.59 12.97
N ALA A 81 8.38 12.90 14.06
CA ALA A 81 9.37 12.37 15.02
C ALA A 81 9.96 11.02 14.59
N PHE A 82 9.54 10.45 13.46
CA PHE A 82 9.91 9.09 13.07
C PHE A 82 11.21 9.09 12.26
N THR A 83 12.09 8.16 12.63
CA THR A 83 13.35 7.91 11.92
C THR A 83 13.28 6.57 11.19
N GLY A 84 14.21 6.33 10.25
CA GLY A 84 14.31 5.04 9.57
C GLY A 84 13.37 4.87 8.37
N ILE A 85 12.81 5.96 7.85
CA ILE A 85 12.09 5.98 6.58
C ILE A 85 13.02 6.58 5.51
N ASP A 86 13.35 5.78 4.50
CA ASP A 86 14.09 6.20 3.31
C ASP A 86 13.13 6.35 2.13
N VAL A 87 12.98 7.57 1.62
CA VAL A 87 12.11 7.87 0.47
C VAL A 87 12.95 7.92 -0.81
N GLN A 88 12.56 7.14 -1.82
CA GLN A 88 13.28 7.04 -3.09
C GLN A 88 12.38 7.34 -4.28
N GLU A 89 12.86 8.18 -5.18
CA GLU A 89 12.22 8.45 -6.46
C GLU A 89 12.68 7.40 -7.48
N VAL A 90 11.88 6.35 -7.64
CA VAL A 90 12.21 5.17 -8.45
C VAL A 90 10.95 4.36 -8.77
N SER A 91 10.87 3.83 -9.98
CA SER A 91 9.84 2.85 -10.33
C SER A 91 10.06 1.54 -9.58
N LEU A 92 9.00 0.77 -9.31
CA LEU A 92 9.14 -0.55 -8.68
C LEU A 92 10.04 -1.49 -9.50
N GLN A 93 9.94 -1.43 -10.82
CA GLN A 93 10.72 -2.26 -11.74
C GLN A 93 12.21 -1.93 -11.65
N ASP A 94 12.58 -0.64 -11.66
CA ASP A 94 13.97 -0.22 -11.55
C ASP A 94 14.51 -0.47 -10.14
N PHE A 95 13.70 -0.25 -9.11
CA PHE A 95 14.05 -0.58 -7.73
C PHE A 95 14.38 -2.07 -7.59
N THR A 96 13.51 -2.94 -8.09
CA THR A 96 13.71 -4.39 -8.08
C THR A 96 14.93 -4.80 -8.89
N ARG A 97 15.19 -4.16 -10.04
CA ARG A 97 16.40 -4.42 -10.85
C ARG A 97 17.67 -4.06 -10.09
N ARG A 98 17.70 -2.90 -9.41
CA ARG A 98 18.84 -2.46 -8.59
C ARG A 98 19.05 -3.41 -7.42
N TRP A 99 17.98 -3.71 -6.68
CA TRP A 99 18.00 -4.69 -5.60
C TRP A 99 18.57 -6.03 -6.09
N ARG A 100 18.12 -6.56 -7.24
CA ARG A 100 18.61 -7.83 -7.79
C ARG A 100 20.11 -7.77 -8.14
N ALA A 101 20.60 -6.65 -8.64
CA ALA A 101 22.03 -6.47 -8.92
C ALA A 101 22.83 -6.47 -7.61
N ASP A 102 22.35 -5.76 -6.60
CA ASP A 102 22.97 -5.68 -5.27
C ASP A 102 22.94 -7.05 -4.57
N SER A 103 21.85 -7.81 -4.67
CA SER A 103 21.71 -9.16 -4.10
C SER A 103 22.67 -10.18 -4.68
N LYS A 104 23.08 -10.00 -5.94
CA LYS A 104 24.12 -10.86 -6.54
C LYS A 104 25.52 -10.48 -6.07
N ALA A 105 25.74 -9.21 -5.75
CA ALA A 105 27.01 -8.71 -5.24
C ALA A 105 27.16 -8.90 -3.73
N ASN A 106 26.05 -9.00 -3.00
CA ASN A 106 26.00 -9.10 -1.54
C ASN A 106 24.89 -10.05 -1.09
N GLU A 107 25.27 -11.22 -0.55
CA GLU A 107 24.33 -12.21 0.01
C GLU A 107 23.49 -11.65 1.17
N LEU A 108 23.89 -10.51 1.76
CA LEU A 108 23.12 -9.80 2.79
C LEU A 108 22.07 -8.84 2.22
N ALA A 109 21.79 -8.84 0.91
CA ALA A 109 20.66 -8.08 0.40
C ALA A 109 19.36 -8.67 0.93
N LEU A 110 18.91 -8.09 2.04
CA LEU A 110 17.77 -8.59 2.75
C LEU A 110 16.51 -8.38 1.90
N LYS A 111 15.57 -9.31 2.05
CA LYS A 111 14.19 -9.18 1.56
C LYS A 111 13.32 -8.43 2.57
N TYR A 112 12.09 -8.14 2.20
CA TYR A 112 11.15 -7.38 3.03
C TYR A 112 10.21 -8.31 3.78
N ASP A 113 10.07 -8.08 5.09
CA ASP A 113 9.11 -8.78 5.94
C ASP A 113 7.67 -8.36 5.59
N SER A 114 7.52 -7.09 5.22
CA SER A 114 6.25 -6.55 4.76
C SER A 114 6.42 -5.67 3.54
N ILE A 115 5.52 -5.84 2.58
CA ILE A 115 5.35 -4.92 1.45
C ILE A 115 3.93 -4.38 1.55
N VAL A 116 3.75 -3.08 1.38
CA VAL A 116 2.45 -2.41 1.37
C VAL A 116 2.29 -1.60 0.09
N SER A 117 1.07 -1.58 -0.45
CA SER A 117 0.78 -0.71 -1.60
C SER A 117 -0.67 -0.28 -1.62
N ASN A 118 -0.90 0.99 -1.92
CA ASN A 118 -2.20 1.51 -2.34
C ASN A 118 -2.08 2.00 -3.79
N PRO A 119 -1.96 1.07 -4.76
CA PRO A 119 -1.60 1.44 -6.12
C PRO A 119 -2.73 2.25 -6.77
N PRO A 120 -2.42 3.17 -7.69
CA PRO A 120 -3.45 3.89 -8.43
C PRO A 120 -4.20 2.92 -9.35
N PHE A 121 -5.47 2.66 -9.07
CA PHE A 121 -6.31 1.76 -9.86
C PHE A 121 -6.87 2.48 -11.08
N PHE A 122 -6.08 2.59 -12.15
CA PHE A 122 -6.59 2.96 -13.46
C PHE A 122 -7.03 1.72 -14.23
N VAL A 123 -8.07 1.05 -13.73
CA VAL A 123 -8.66 -0.06 -14.48
C VAL A 123 -9.63 0.52 -15.50
N ASN A 124 -9.14 0.66 -16.74
CA ASN A 124 -9.98 0.81 -17.94
C ASN A 124 -11.03 1.95 -17.93
N ALA A 125 -10.71 3.12 -17.35
CA ALA A 125 -11.41 4.34 -17.74
C ALA A 125 -10.94 4.72 -19.16
N LEU A 126 -11.72 4.29 -20.15
CA LEU A 126 -11.57 4.50 -21.59
C LEU A 126 -10.71 3.46 -22.32
N LYS A 127 -11.39 2.39 -22.77
CA LYS A 127 -11.24 1.94 -24.16
C LYS A 127 -11.62 3.12 -25.08
N SER A 128 -10.76 4.12 -25.22
CA SER A 128 -10.83 5.09 -26.31
C SER A 128 -9.92 4.59 -27.43
N ASN A 129 -10.49 4.49 -28.63
CA ASN A 129 -9.87 4.02 -29.87
C ASN A 129 -8.67 4.87 -30.33
N ASP A 130 -7.54 4.83 -29.63
CA ASP A 130 -6.30 5.46 -30.09
C ASP A 130 -5.10 4.59 -29.73
N GLU A 131 -4.82 3.60 -30.58
CA GLU A 131 -3.70 2.66 -30.45
C GLU A 131 -2.32 3.34 -30.38
N LYS A 132 -2.21 4.63 -30.75
CA LYS A 132 -0.97 5.41 -30.64
C LYS A 132 -0.76 6.10 -29.29
N ARG A 133 -1.79 6.27 -28.46
CA ARG A 133 -1.67 6.81 -27.09
C ARG A 133 -1.41 5.72 -26.03
N THR A 134 -1.69 4.47 -26.37
CA THR A 134 -1.58 3.30 -25.48
C THR A 134 -0.11 2.95 -25.17
N MET A 135 0.81 3.17 -26.10
CA MET A 135 2.23 2.82 -25.92
C MET A 135 2.97 3.66 -24.88
N ALA A 136 2.66 4.96 -24.76
CA ALA A 136 3.26 5.83 -23.75
C ALA A 136 2.74 5.50 -22.33
N ARG A 137 1.44 5.17 -22.21
CA ARG A 137 0.82 4.80 -20.93
C ARG A 137 1.13 3.37 -20.48
N HIS A 138 1.44 2.47 -21.40
CA HIS A 138 1.92 1.13 -21.07
C HIS A 138 3.30 1.14 -20.39
N ASN A 139 4.07 2.22 -20.54
CA ASN A 139 5.40 2.34 -19.93
C ASN A 139 5.38 3.06 -18.56
N ASP A 140 4.27 3.70 -18.20
CA ASP A 140 4.17 4.57 -17.00
C ASP A 140 3.18 4.07 -15.93
N SER A 141 2.40 3.02 -16.20
CA SER A 141 1.44 2.48 -15.23
C SER A 141 1.91 1.16 -14.62
N LEU A 142 1.90 1.09 -13.29
CA LEU A 142 2.22 -0.13 -12.55
C LEU A 142 1.13 -1.19 -12.79
N SER A 143 1.43 -2.18 -13.63
CA SER A 143 0.51 -3.28 -13.90
C SER A 143 0.43 -4.25 -12.72
N TYR A 144 -0.67 -5.00 -12.58
CA TYR A 144 -0.78 -6.05 -11.55
C TYR A 144 0.32 -7.10 -11.73
N ARG A 145 0.64 -7.39 -12.99
CA ARG A 145 1.73 -8.28 -13.39
C ARG A 145 3.06 -7.82 -12.77
N ASP A 146 3.44 -6.57 -13.00
CA ASP A 146 4.70 -6.02 -12.50
C ASP A 146 4.70 -5.92 -10.98
N LEU A 147 3.57 -5.53 -10.38
CA LEU A 147 3.41 -5.43 -8.94
C LEU A 147 3.64 -6.79 -8.26
N PHE A 148 2.95 -7.84 -8.71
CA PHE A 148 3.10 -9.18 -8.12
C PHE A 148 4.45 -9.83 -8.43
N CYS A 149 4.97 -9.64 -9.65
CA CYS A 149 6.30 -10.12 -10.03
C CYS A 149 7.37 -9.54 -9.10
N CYS A 150 7.39 -8.21 -8.95
CA CYS A 150 8.36 -7.55 -8.09
C CYS A 150 8.13 -7.87 -6.60
N ALA A 151 6.87 -7.90 -6.14
CA ALA A 151 6.56 -8.25 -4.76
C ALA A 151 7.06 -9.67 -4.43
N ALA A 152 6.84 -10.66 -5.29
CA ALA A 152 7.30 -12.02 -5.05
C ALA A 152 8.83 -12.13 -4.95
N GLU A 153 9.59 -11.34 -5.73
CA GLU A 153 11.04 -11.31 -5.64
C GLU A 153 11.56 -10.64 -4.37
N LEU A 154 10.94 -9.53 -3.98
CA LEU A 154 11.36 -8.69 -2.87
C LEU A 154 10.90 -9.21 -1.49
N LEU A 155 9.89 -10.07 -1.44
CA LEU A 155 9.28 -10.55 -0.20
C LEU A 155 10.09 -11.68 0.44
N ALA A 156 10.36 -11.54 1.74
CA ALA A 156 11.03 -12.56 2.54
C ALA A 156 10.16 -13.82 2.65
N ASP A 157 10.76 -14.94 3.03
CA ASP A 157 10.02 -16.19 3.29
C ASP A 157 9.05 -15.97 4.46
N GLY A 158 7.77 -16.21 4.23
CA GLY A 158 6.70 -15.90 5.19
C GLY A 158 6.40 -14.41 5.35
N GLY A 159 7.03 -13.55 4.55
CA GLY A 159 6.70 -12.12 4.49
C GLY A 159 5.28 -11.89 3.98
N VAL A 160 4.74 -10.69 4.20
CA VAL A 160 3.35 -10.35 3.87
C VAL A 160 3.27 -9.13 2.95
N PHE A 161 2.66 -9.32 1.78
CA PHE A 161 2.26 -8.24 0.89
C PHE A 161 0.82 -7.80 1.18
N SER A 162 0.61 -6.56 1.63
CA SER A 162 -0.71 -6.00 1.96
C SER A 162 -1.11 -4.91 0.97
N VAL A 163 -2.38 -4.91 0.54
CA VAL A 163 -2.89 -3.97 -0.45
C VAL A 163 -4.35 -3.62 -0.16
N VAL A 164 -4.76 -2.41 -0.54
CA VAL A 164 -6.16 -2.02 -0.61
C VAL A 164 -6.54 -1.82 -2.07
N ILE A 165 -7.61 -2.47 -2.53
CA ILE A 165 -8.07 -2.40 -3.94
C ILE A 165 -9.58 -2.09 -4.03
N PRO A 166 -10.06 -1.44 -5.10
CA PRO A 166 -11.47 -1.34 -5.44
C PRO A 166 -12.14 -2.70 -5.66
N ALA A 167 -13.44 -2.78 -5.40
CA ALA A 167 -14.19 -4.03 -5.47
C ALA A 167 -14.27 -4.66 -6.87
N ASP A 168 -14.30 -3.84 -7.91
CA ASP A 168 -14.31 -4.25 -9.32
C ASP A 168 -13.01 -4.91 -9.78
N CYS A 169 -11.91 -4.69 -9.05
CA CYS A 169 -10.59 -5.22 -9.35
C CYS A 169 -10.34 -6.61 -8.73
N LEU A 170 -11.21 -7.09 -7.84
CA LEU A 170 -10.92 -8.22 -6.95
C LEU A 170 -10.52 -9.50 -7.67
N ALA A 171 -11.32 -9.92 -8.65
CA ALA A 171 -11.13 -11.21 -9.30
C ALA A 171 -9.84 -11.26 -10.14
N SER A 172 -9.55 -10.19 -10.88
CA SER A 172 -8.33 -10.10 -11.69
C SER A 172 -7.09 -9.98 -10.81
N PHE A 173 -7.18 -9.21 -9.72
CA PHE A 173 -6.06 -9.02 -8.79
C PHE A 173 -5.69 -10.33 -8.07
N ILE A 174 -6.68 -11.08 -7.56
CA ILE A 174 -6.42 -12.39 -6.92
C ILE A 174 -5.87 -13.39 -7.94
N SER A 175 -6.43 -13.45 -9.15
CA SER A 175 -5.94 -14.36 -10.19
C SER A 175 -4.46 -14.12 -10.50
N GLU A 176 -4.04 -12.85 -10.62
CA GLU A 176 -2.65 -12.50 -10.89
C GLU A 176 -1.73 -12.92 -9.73
N SER A 177 -2.18 -12.82 -8.47
CA SER A 177 -1.37 -13.21 -7.31
C SER A 177 -0.91 -14.68 -7.38
N TYR A 178 -1.79 -15.57 -7.82
CA TYR A 178 -1.50 -17.01 -7.92
C TYR A 178 -0.51 -17.32 -9.04
N VAL A 179 -0.49 -16.53 -10.11
CA VAL A 179 0.50 -16.67 -11.21
C VAL A 179 1.93 -16.46 -10.68
N TYR A 180 2.11 -15.60 -9.68
CA TYR A 180 3.40 -15.28 -9.07
C TYR A 180 3.68 -16.01 -7.75
N GLY A 181 2.88 -17.03 -7.41
CA GLY A 181 3.11 -17.84 -6.22
C GLY A 181 2.86 -17.12 -4.90
N LEU A 182 2.01 -16.08 -4.91
CA LEU A 182 1.58 -15.38 -3.71
C LEU A 182 0.15 -15.80 -3.36
N PHE A 183 0.00 -16.45 -2.21
CA PHE A 183 -1.27 -17.01 -1.74
C PHE A 183 -2.03 -15.97 -0.92
N LEU A 184 -3.34 -15.88 -1.12
CA LEU A 184 -4.21 -15.02 -0.33
C LEU A 184 -4.32 -15.54 1.11
N HIS A 185 -4.04 -14.70 2.10
CA HIS A 185 -4.15 -15.02 3.53
C HIS A 185 -5.34 -14.33 4.19
N ARG A 186 -5.57 -13.06 3.89
CA ARG A 186 -6.65 -12.26 4.48
C ARG A 186 -7.39 -11.51 3.39
N LYS A 187 -8.72 -11.50 3.47
CA LYS A 187 -9.60 -10.78 2.54
C LYS A 187 -10.73 -10.11 3.30
N TYR A 188 -10.61 -8.80 3.50
CA TYR A 188 -11.59 -8.03 4.26
C TYR A 188 -12.37 -7.15 3.29
N ALA A 189 -13.65 -7.45 3.10
CA ALA A 189 -14.59 -6.66 2.32
C ALA A 189 -15.01 -5.42 3.12
N VAL A 190 -14.59 -4.22 2.69
CA VAL A 190 -14.84 -2.98 3.43
C VAL A 190 -16.04 -2.25 2.86
N ARG A 191 -17.12 -2.21 3.65
CA ARG A 191 -18.35 -1.47 3.36
C ARG A 191 -18.35 -0.12 4.07
N THR A 192 -18.89 0.90 3.41
CA THR A 192 -19.08 2.20 4.07
C THR A 192 -20.13 2.09 5.18
N VAL A 193 -21.25 1.43 4.89
CA VAL A 193 -22.41 1.20 5.78
C VAL A 193 -22.94 -0.20 5.54
N THR A 194 -23.67 -0.76 6.50
CA THR A 194 -24.15 -2.16 6.51
C THR A 194 -24.97 -2.56 5.28
N HIS A 195 -25.81 -1.66 4.79
CA HIS A 195 -26.75 -1.93 3.68
C HIS A 195 -26.17 -1.69 2.27
N LYS A 196 -24.91 -1.26 2.13
CA LYS A 196 -24.28 -1.03 0.82
C LYS A 196 -23.24 -2.09 0.51
N PRO A 197 -23.03 -2.46 -0.77
CA PRO A 197 -21.97 -3.41 -1.14
C PRO A 197 -20.57 -2.87 -0.79
N PRO A 198 -19.56 -3.76 -0.67
CA PRO A 198 -18.20 -3.33 -0.42
C PRO A 198 -17.70 -2.51 -1.62
N LYS A 199 -17.02 -1.41 -1.32
CA LYS A 199 -16.39 -0.58 -2.37
C LYS A 199 -14.93 -0.94 -2.60
N ARG A 200 -14.32 -1.61 -1.63
CA ARG A 200 -12.90 -1.94 -1.60
C ARG A 200 -12.64 -3.18 -0.75
N TYR A 201 -11.48 -3.77 -0.95
CA TYR A 201 -10.98 -4.90 -0.20
C TYR A 201 -9.60 -4.59 0.36
N LEU A 202 -9.37 -4.96 1.62
CA LEU A 202 -8.03 -5.10 2.17
C LEU A 202 -7.61 -6.56 1.96
N LEU A 203 -6.52 -6.77 1.26
CA LEU A 203 -6.00 -8.08 0.92
C LEU A 203 -4.58 -8.22 1.45
N SER A 204 -4.24 -9.42 1.93
CA SER A 204 -2.86 -9.76 2.27
C SER A 204 -2.47 -11.09 1.64
N PHE A 205 -1.27 -11.14 1.09
CA PHE A 205 -0.70 -12.29 0.43
C PHE A 205 0.65 -12.68 1.04
N SER A 206 1.03 -13.95 0.93
CA SER A 206 2.36 -14.44 1.32
C SER A 206 2.86 -15.49 0.33
N ASN A 207 4.16 -15.72 0.29
CA ASN A 207 4.78 -16.79 -0.50
C ASN A 207 4.69 -18.18 0.16
N LEU A 208 4.09 -18.26 1.36
CA LEU A 208 3.71 -19.50 2.01
C LEU A 208 2.20 -19.69 1.94
N PRO A 209 1.70 -20.92 1.69
CA PRO A 209 0.26 -21.19 1.70
C PRO A 209 -0.32 -20.98 3.10
N PRO A 210 -1.52 -20.38 3.24
CA PRO A 210 -2.18 -20.25 4.53
C PRO A 210 -2.70 -21.61 5.02
N VAL A 211 -2.85 -21.76 6.34
CA VAL A 211 -3.63 -22.86 6.92
C VAL A 211 -5.12 -22.68 6.60
N ALA A 212 -5.61 -21.44 6.69
CA ALA A 212 -6.95 -21.03 6.31
C ALA A 212 -6.96 -19.54 5.95
N GLU A 213 -7.80 -19.15 4.98
CA GLU A 213 -8.02 -17.73 4.66
C GLU A 213 -8.86 -17.04 5.76
N ASP A 214 -8.40 -15.89 6.25
CA ASP A 214 -9.18 -15.01 7.14
C ASP A 214 -10.03 -14.06 6.29
N VAL A 215 -11.26 -14.48 6.01
CA VAL A 215 -12.23 -13.72 5.20
C VAL A 215 -13.24 -13.03 6.11
N ARG A 216 -13.36 -11.70 5.99
CA ARG A 216 -14.30 -10.90 6.80
C ARG A 216 -15.04 -9.87 5.98
N GLU A 217 -16.20 -9.47 6.48
CA GLU A 217 -16.89 -8.26 6.07
C GLU A 217 -16.83 -7.26 7.22
N VAL A 218 -16.45 -6.02 6.92
CA VAL A 218 -16.24 -4.96 7.91
C VAL A 218 -16.86 -3.66 7.43
N TYR A 219 -17.25 -2.82 8.39
CA TYR A 219 -17.99 -1.59 8.13
C TYR A 219 -17.21 -0.38 8.64
N LEU A 220 -17.28 0.74 7.94
CA LEU A 220 -16.71 2.01 8.43
C LEU A 220 -17.66 2.74 9.36
N MET A 221 -18.96 2.67 9.06
CA MET A 221 -20.03 3.27 9.84
C MET A 221 -21.02 2.21 10.32
N ASP A 222 -21.56 2.40 11.51
CA ASP A 222 -22.63 1.58 12.06
C ASP A 222 -24.02 2.02 11.55
N GLU A 223 -25.08 1.40 12.06
CA GLU A 223 -26.46 1.70 11.66
C GLU A 223 -26.94 3.10 12.07
N LYS A 224 -26.26 3.73 13.04
CA LYS A 224 -26.55 5.09 13.50
C LYS A 224 -25.78 6.15 12.70
N GLY A 225 -24.91 5.72 11.78
CA GLY A 225 -24.03 6.62 11.01
C GLY A 225 -22.78 7.05 11.78
N GLU A 226 -22.50 6.44 12.94
CA GLU A 226 -21.29 6.68 13.72
C GLU A 226 -20.15 5.77 13.25
N ARG A 227 -18.91 6.08 13.62
CA ARG A 227 -17.76 5.20 13.31
C ARG A 227 -18.00 3.84 13.95
N SER A 228 -17.91 2.77 13.16
CA SER A 228 -18.08 1.41 13.67
C SER A 228 -17.01 1.08 14.71
N ALA A 229 -17.30 0.13 15.60
CA ALA A 229 -16.33 -0.35 16.60
C ALA A 229 -15.04 -0.87 15.94
N TRP A 230 -15.17 -1.57 14.80
CA TRP A 230 -14.02 -2.08 14.05
C TRP A 230 -13.13 -0.95 13.54
N TYR A 231 -13.73 0.06 12.89
CA TYR A 231 -12.97 1.17 12.32
C TYR A 231 -12.37 2.08 13.41
N ALA A 232 -13.13 2.32 14.49
CA ALA A 232 -12.68 3.08 15.64
C ALA A 232 -11.48 2.42 16.31
N GLU A 233 -11.50 1.10 16.54
CA GLU A 233 -10.38 0.39 17.14
C GLU A 233 -9.15 0.40 16.22
N MET A 234 -9.35 0.10 14.93
CA MET A 234 -8.27 0.04 13.94
C MET A 234 -7.53 1.39 13.82
N THR A 235 -8.26 2.50 13.91
CA THR A 235 -7.70 3.85 13.73
C THR A 235 -7.43 4.59 15.03
N ARG A 236 -7.63 3.93 16.19
CA ARG A 236 -7.53 4.53 17.53
C ARG A 236 -6.17 5.16 17.82
N ALA A 237 -5.09 4.56 17.29
CA ALA A 237 -3.73 5.06 17.48
C ALA A 237 -3.44 6.35 16.68
N PHE A 238 -4.26 6.68 15.69
CA PHE A 238 -3.95 7.69 14.68
C PHE A 238 -4.80 8.94 14.78
N TYR A 239 -6.13 8.82 14.84
CA TYR A 239 -7.00 10.01 14.80
C TYR A 239 -6.98 10.79 16.11
N VAL A 240 -6.81 12.11 16.01
CA VAL A 240 -7.08 13.04 17.12
C VAL A 240 -8.53 12.84 17.61
N LYS A 241 -8.73 12.91 18.93
CA LYS A 241 -10.06 12.80 19.53
C LYS A 241 -10.89 14.03 19.25
#